data_AF-A0A366H5A0-F1
#
_entry.id   AF-A0A366H5A0-F1
#
_cell.length_a   1.000
_cell.length_b   1.000
_cell.length_c   1.000
_cell.angle_alpha   90.00
_cell.angle_beta   90.00
_cell.angle_gamma   90.00
#
_symmetry.space_group_name_H-M   'P 1'
#
loop_
_entity.id
_entity.type
_entity.pdbx_description
1 polymer ?
#
loop_
_entity_poly.entity_id
_entity_poly.type
_entity_poly.pdbx_seq_one_letter_code
_entity_poly.pdbx_strand_id
1 'polypeptide(L)'
;MPEGLPVHHRAVNVDGSVLETLWPSANPHCPACIAAQGAGAHYFDKVFAPNAPTATIAKLISEDLGFCSRHGRVLAADAKHAKAVAQSFRAATERILPLLHQSVTDERCERLFFRSARRCPACSAEEAAAAKALTPIRKRWMQTMEPLGTVALLCEPHFQMFTAQLPVEPRGHAIRQYLDVLAIANQDMERAPDAGLPRALALLGYASVPHQTDALQRVNGGDAHMPIEDILDNPDVCPICEAMGAAHTHWLEGLRWAVENEAAGCLWLFAPCCKHHVFDASQLGRPDWLARIAALALSGMAEQSRQQLANIIRILALADQPRPSWYKPRHRRRKASNSTGLHLAKDKRFVLRCQGCEAEAVALEQASAAFLDLMHHTRYRNLLAHGYGLCLDHLVHVLPVASPNLIRPFLGQLHTNRLEALRNALADPSGAPGRERDAVRRFRGWSVAHQHA
;
A
#
# COMPACT_ATOMS: atom_id res chain seq x y z
N MET A 1 37.61 17.83 -29.22
CA MET A 1 36.52 16.93 -29.60
C MET A 1 36.68 15.66 -28.78
N PRO A 2 35.79 15.34 -27.84
CA PRO A 2 35.89 14.08 -27.09
C PRO A 2 35.07 12.99 -27.79
N GLU A 3 35.69 11.84 -27.95
CA GLU A 3 35.13 10.63 -28.56
C GLU A 3 33.89 10.15 -27.79
N GLY A 4 32.77 10.03 -28.50
CA GLY A 4 31.52 9.52 -27.96
C GLY A 4 31.61 8.03 -27.68
N LEU A 5 31.31 7.64 -26.44
CA LEU A 5 31.07 6.25 -26.08
C LEU A 5 29.83 5.73 -26.85
N PRO A 6 29.93 4.63 -27.62
CA PRO A 6 28.79 4.09 -28.32
C PRO A 6 27.87 3.38 -27.33
N VAL A 7 26.62 3.85 -27.22
CA VAL A 7 25.52 3.12 -26.59
C VAL A 7 25.12 1.98 -27.53
N HIS A 8 25.84 0.87 -27.48
CA HIS A 8 25.42 -0.37 -28.13
C HIS A 8 24.24 -0.95 -27.35
N HIS A 9 23.02 -0.71 -27.83
CA HIS A 9 21.89 -1.60 -27.59
C HIS A 9 22.17 -2.93 -28.30
N ARG A 10 23.02 -3.77 -27.71
CA ARG A 10 23.14 -5.17 -28.13
C ARG A 10 21.89 -5.87 -27.63
N ALA A 11 20.94 -6.14 -28.53
CA ALA A 11 19.94 -7.17 -28.31
C ALA A 11 20.72 -8.47 -28.08
N VAL A 12 20.76 -8.92 -26.83
CA VAL A 12 21.33 -10.21 -26.48
C VAL A 12 20.33 -11.24 -27.00
N ASN A 13 20.68 -11.93 -28.09
CA ASN A 13 20.04 -13.21 -28.42
C ASN A 13 20.40 -14.18 -27.30
N VAL A 14 19.50 -14.32 -26.33
CA VAL A 14 19.62 -15.32 -25.28
C VAL A 14 19.12 -16.63 -25.88
N ASP A 15 20.01 -17.60 -26.04
CA ASP A 15 19.67 -18.96 -26.45
C ASP A 15 18.58 -19.55 -25.54
N GLY A 16 17.58 -20.21 -26.15
CA GLY A 16 16.46 -20.87 -25.49
C GLY A 16 16.83 -21.86 -24.37
N SER A 17 18.04 -22.42 -24.40
CA SER A 17 18.51 -23.41 -23.42
C SER A 17 18.97 -22.81 -22.07
N VAL A 18 19.36 -21.53 -22.05
CA VAL A 18 19.66 -20.81 -20.79
C VAL A 18 18.38 -20.32 -20.12
N LEU A 19 17.29 -20.20 -20.89
CA LEU A 19 15.99 -19.73 -20.43
C LEU A 19 15.25 -20.75 -19.57
N GLU A 20 15.40 -22.05 -19.83
CA GLU A 20 14.84 -23.14 -18.99
C GLU A 20 15.56 -23.28 -17.64
N THR A 21 16.81 -22.83 -17.52
CA THR A 21 17.61 -22.98 -16.30
C THR A 21 17.35 -21.90 -15.24
N LEU A 22 16.72 -20.78 -15.61
CA LEU A 22 16.51 -19.64 -14.71
C LEU A 22 15.21 -19.73 -13.89
N TRP A 23 14.29 -20.63 -14.23
CA TRP A 23 12.99 -20.72 -13.57
C TRP A 23 12.60 -22.18 -13.31
N PRO A 24 12.62 -22.68 -12.06
CA PRO A 24 12.20 -24.03 -11.76
C PRO A 24 10.73 -24.23 -12.16
N SER A 25 10.49 -25.19 -13.05
CA SER A 25 9.19 -25.47 -13.68
C SER A 25 8.10 -25.98 -12.73
N ALA A 26 8.39 -26.21 -11.44
CA ALA A 26 7.46 -26.91 -10.55
C ALA A 26 6.60 -26.01 -9.63
N ASN A 27 7.04 -24.79 -9.28
CA ASN A 27 6.19 -23.78 -8.60
C ASN A 27 6.99 -22.50 -8.28
N PRO A 28 6.80 -21.40 -9.01
CA PRO A 28 7.61 -20.21 -8.79
C PRO A 28 7.01 -19.30 -7.72
N HIS A 29 7.14 -19.72 -6.47
CA HIS A 29 6.75 -18.88 -5.36
C HIS A 29 7.93 -18.05 -4.87
N CYS A 30 7.67 -16.78 -4.61
CA CYS A 30 8.66 -15.91 -3.99
C CYS A 30 8.99 -16.44 -2.58
N PRO A 31 10.27 -16.75 -2.27
CA PRO A 31 10.65 -17.31 -0.96
C PRO A 31 10.34 -16.36 0.20
N ALA A 32 10.36 -15.05 -0.03
CA ALA A 32 9.96 -14.06 0.96
C ALA A 32 8.44 -14.00 1.16
N CYS A 33 7.63 -14.24 0.11
CA CYS A 33 6.18 -14.42 0.25
C CYS A 33 5.85 -15.67 1.07
N ILE A 34 6.52 -16.79 0.82
CA ILE A 34 6.35 -18.03 1.59
C ILE A 34 6.67 -17.78 3.06
N ALA A 35 7.79 -17.11 3.36
CA ALA A 35 8.18 -16.83 4.74
C ALA A 35 7.24 -15.84 5.45
N ALA A 36 6.60 -14.93 4.71
CA ALA A 36 5.61 -13.99 5.26
C ALA A 36 4.21 -14.62 5.38
N GLN A 37 3.94 -15.74 4.72
CA GLN A 37 2.66 -16.43 4.78
C GLN A 37 2.36 -16.85 6.22
N GLY A 38 1.17 -16.49 6.71
CA GLY A 38 0.78 -16.77 8.10
C GLY A 38 1.44 -15.87 9.15
N ALA A 39 2.39 -15.00 8.80
CA ALA A 39 3.03 -14.10 9.76
C ALA A 39 2.02 -13.10 10.37
N GLY A 40 1.02 -12.66 9.61
CA GLY A 40 -0.08 -11.83 10.10
C GLY A 40 -0.98 -12.55 11.12
N ALA A 41 -1.32 -13.82 10.86
CA ALA A 41 -2.11 -14.64 11.80
C ALA A 41 -1.31 -14.92 13.08
N HIS A 42 -0.06 -15.35 12.94
CA HIS A 42 0.86 -15.54 14.07
C HIS A 42 1.10 -14.24 14.84
N TYR A 43 1.11 -13.08 14.17
CA TYR A 43 1.17 -11.79 14.83
C TYR A 43 -0.04 -11.62 15.77
N PHE A 44 -1.26 -11.88 15.31
CA PHE A 44 -2.44 -11.79 16.16
C PHE A 44 -2.43 -12.78 17.32
N ASP A 45 -2.09 -14.04 17.09
CA ASP A 45 -1.97 -15.06 18.15
C ASP A 45 -0.97 -14.64 19.23
N LYS A 46 0.18 -14.07 18.81
CA LYS A 46 1.22 -13.61 19.74
C LYS A 46 0.80 -12.34 20.49
N VAL A 47 0.20 -11.39 19.77
CA VAL A 47 -0.12 -10.06 20.28
C VAL A 47 -1.34 -10.09 21.17
N PHE A 48 -2.35 -10.88 20.85
CA PHE A 48 -3.58 -10.98 21.65
C PHE A 48 -3.61 -12.22 22.55
N ALA A 49 -2.45 -12.82 22.82
CA ALA A 49 -2.30 -13.90 23.79
C ALA A 49 -2.68 -13.43 25.22
N PRO A 50 -3.16 -14.34 26.11
CA PRO A 50 -3.63 -13.99 27.46
C PRO A 50 -2.66 -13.19 28.33
N ASN A 51 -1.34 -13.30 28.09
CA ASN A 51 -0.29 -12.64 28.87
C ASN A 51 0.43 -11.53 28.10
N ALA A 52 -0.09 -11.12 26.94
CA ALA A 52 0.53 -10.08 26.14
C ALA A 52 0.34 -8.70 26.79
N PRO A 53 1.36 -7.82 26.77
CA PRO A 53 1.29 -6.52 27.43
C PRO A 53 0.39 -5.55 26.65
N THR A 54 -0.86 -5.37 27.10
CA THR A 54 -1.89 -4.50 26.48
C THR A 54 -1.37 -3.08 26.17
N ALA A 55 -0.55 -2.50 27.05
CA ALA A 55 0.00 -1.15 26.85
C ALA A 55 0.86 -1.01 25.59
N THR A 56 1.65 -2.05 25.26
CA THR A 56 2.49 -2.07 24.04
C THR A 56 1.63 -2.14 22.79
N ILE A 57 0.56 -2.94 22.83
CA ILE A 57 -0.37 -3.13 21.71
C ILE A 57 -1.17 -1.86 21.48
N ALA A 58 -1.72 -1.28 22.55
CA ALA A 58 -2.42 -0.02 22.52
C ALA A 58 -1.55 1.11 21.95
N LYS A 59 -0.26 1.11 22.27
CA LYS A 59 0.70 2.05 21.67
C LYS A 59 0.82 1.85 20.16
N LEU A 60 0.98 0.62 19.68
CA LEU A 60 1.05 0.34 18.24
C LEU A 60 -0.26 0.73 17.52
N ILE A 61 -1.41 0.35 18.07
CA ILE A 61 -2.74 0.70 17.52
C ILE A 61 -2.92 2.21 17.49
N SER A 62 -2.52 2.94 18.53
CA SER A 62 -2.64 4.41 18.55
C SER A 62 -1.67 5.11 17.61
N GLU A 63 -0.43 4.61 17.46
CA GLU A 63 0.56 5.19 16.54
C GLU A 63 0.23 4.96 15.06
N ASP A 64 -0.36 3.81 14.72
CA ASP A 64 -0.69 3.43 13.34
C ASP A 64 -2.19 3.59 13.01
N LEU A 65 -2.96 4.16 13.94
CA LEU A 65 -4.42 4.36 13.83
C LEU A 65 -5.17 3.07 13.47
N GLY A 66 -4.74 1.94 14.04
CA GLY A 66 -5.36 0.63 13.87
C GLY A 66 -4.81 -0.22 12.71
N PHE A 67 -5.67 -1.07 12.16
CA PHE A 67 -5.30 -2.09 11.17
C PHE A 67 -5.86 -1.77 9.79
N CYS A 68 -5.11 -2.09 8.73
CA CYS A 68 -5.60 -1.97 7.35
C CYS A 68 -6.86 -2.82 7.14
N SER A 69 -7.65 -2.54 6.11
CA SER A 69 -8.91 -3.25 5.80
C SER A 69 -8.77 -4.77 5.85
N ARG A 70 -7.73 -5.32 5.21
CA ARG A 70 -7.42 -6.75 5.20
C ARG A 70 -7.26 -7.33 6.61
N HIS A 71 -6.36 -6.76 7.42
CA HIS A 71 -6.05 -7.27 8.74
C HIS A 71 -7.14 -6.94 9.77
N GLY A 72 -7.82 -5.82 9.59
CA GLY A 72 -8.95 -5.40 10.40
C GLY A 72 -10.16 -6.31 10.25
N ARG A 73 -10.47 -6.78 9.03
CA ARG A 73 -11.54 -7.78 8.81
C ARG A 73 -11.22 -9.11 9.48
N VAL A 74 -9.99 -9.60 9.31
CA VAL A 74 -9.53 -10.82 10.00
C VAL A 74 -9.71 -10.67 11.51
N LEU A 75 -9.26 -9.53 12.07
CA LEU A 75 -9.37 -9.26 13.50
C LEU A 75 -10.83 -9.12 13.98
N ALA A 76 -11.71 -8.53 13.18
CA ALA A 76 -13.13 -8.37 13.49
C ALA A 76 -13.92 -9.69 13.40
N ALA A 77 -13.50 -10.61 12.54
CA ALA A 77 -14.07 -11.96 12.43
C ALA A 77 -13.55 -12.91 13.52
N ASP A 78 -12.45 -12.54 14.20
CA ASP A 78 -11.76 -13.38 15.16
C ASP A 78 -12.38 -13.36 16.56
N ALA A 79 -13.36 -14.24 16.77
CA ALA A 79 -14.02 -14.41 18.06
C ALA A 79 -13.07 -14.87 19.18
N LYS A 80 -11.96 -15.55 18.85
CA LYS A 80 -10.99 -16.06 19.84
C LYS A 80 -10.32 -14.91 20.60
N HIS A 81 -10.00 -13.82 19.91
CA HIS A 81 -9.26 -12.70 20.49
C HIS A 81 -10.14 -11.49 20.88
N ALA A 82 -11.46 -11.56 20.72
CA ALA A 82 -12.39 -10.44 20.88
C ALA A 82 -12.19 -9.62 22.17
N LYS A 83 -12.02 -10.29 23.33
CA LYS A 83 -11.80 -9.61 24.62
C LYS A 83 -10.47 -8.84 24.67
N ALA A 84 -9.38 -9.45 24.19
CA ALA A 84 -8.06 -8.83 24.16
C ALA A 84 -8.00 -7.66 23.16
N VAL A 85 -8.71 -7.79 22.04
CA VAL A 85 -8.92 -6.73 21.05
C VAL A 85 -9.65 -5.55 21.70
N ALA A 86 -10.81 -5.79 22.32
CA ALA A 86 -11.58 -4.74 22.99
C ALA A 86 -10.74 -3.97 24.03
N GLN A 87 -9.99 -4.69 24.88
CA GLN A 87 -9.09 -4.09 25.87
C GLN A 87 -7.98 -3.24 25.23
N SER A 88 -7.37 -3.73 24.14
CA SER A 88 -6.28 -3.03 23.45
C SER A 88 -6.78 -1.76 22.75
N PHE A 89 -7.94 -1.80 22.11
CA PHE A 89 -8.57 -0.64 21.48
C PHE A 89 -9.07 0.39 22.49
N ARG A 90 -9.59 -0.06 23.64
CA ARG A 90 -9.92 0.83 24.76
C ARG A 90 -8.67 1.58 25.24
N ALA A 91 -7.59 0.86 25.52
CA ALA A 91 -6.33 1.46 25.94
C ALA A 91 -5.71 2.35 24.84
N ALA A 92 -5.88 2.02 23.56
CA ALA A 92 -5.46 2.89 22.45
C ALA A 92 -6.29 4.19 22.41
N THR A 93 -7.59 4.09 22.67
CA THR A 93 -8.51 5.24 22.74
C THR A 93 -8.12 6.19 23.87
N GLU A 94 -7.79 5.65 25.05
CA GLU A 94 -7.29 6.44 26.19
C GLU A 94 -5.99 7.21 25.86
N ARG A 95 -5.18 6.71 24.90
CA ARG A 95 -3.97 7.40 24.43
C ARG A 95 -4.24 8.47 23.37
N ILE A 96 -5.27 8.28 22.54
CA ILE A 96 -5.63 9.20 21.45
C ILE A 96 -6.43 10.39 21.98
N LEU A 97 -7.34 10.17 22.94
CA LEU A 97 -8.23 11.20 23.48
C LEU A 97 -7.48 12.49 23.89
N PRO A 98 -6.38 12.45 24.68
CA PRO A 98 -5.66 13.66 25.05
C PRO A 98 -5.06 14.43 23.86
N LEU A 99 -4.76 13.75 22.75
CA LEU A 99 -4.19 14.35 21.55
C LEU A 99 -5.24 15.13 20.75
N LEU A 100 -6.50 14.70 20.77
CA LEU A 100 -7.60 15.45 20.14
C LEU A 100 -7.91 16.76 20.86
N HIS A 101 -7.58 16.85 22.14
CA HIS A 101 -7.70 18.08 22.94
C HIS A 101 -6.51 19.04 22.79
N GLN A 102 -5.39 18.58 22.23
CA GLN A 102 -4.20 19.39 22.01
C GLN A 102 -4.27 20.13 20.67
N SER A 103 -3.64 21.29 20.57
CA SER A 103 -3.55 22.00 19.29
C SER A 103 -2.86 21.10 18.26
N VAL A 104 -3.40 21.01 17.05
CA VAL A 104 -2.84 20.23 15.93
C VAL A 104 -1.38 20.61 15.60
N THR A 105 -0.92 21.78 16.06
CA THR A 105 0.47 22.28 15.98
C THR A 105 1.44 21.68 17.01
N ASP A 106 0.99 20.82 17.93
CA ASP A 106 1.88 20.11 18.85
C ASP A 106 2.62 19.00 18.11
N GLU A 107 3.96 18.95 18.22
CA GLU A 107 4.82 17.95 17.58
C GLU A 107 4.39 16.49 17.85
N ARG A 108 3.67 16.23 18.95
CA ARG A 108 3.07 14.90 19.24
C ARG A 108 1.83 14.63 18.39
N CYS A 109 0.97 15.64 18.25
CA CYS A 109 -0.15 15.61 17.31
C CYS A 109 0.40 15.47 15.90
N GLU A 110 1.38 16.29 15.50
CA GLU A 110 2.04 16.17 14.20
C GLU A 110 2.62 14.76 13.96
N ARG A 111 3.23 14.15 14.97
CA ARG A 111 3.76 12.77 14.85
C ARG A 111 2.66 11.72 14.71
N LEU A 112 1.50 11.90 15.31
CA LEU A 112 0.36 11.00 15.15
C LEU A 112 -0.34 11.25 13.79
N PHE A 113 -0.54 12.52 13.44
CA PHE A 113 -1.30 12.98 12.28
C PHE A 113 -0.50 12.90 10.96
N PHE A 114 0.81 13.13 10.97
CA PHE A 114 1.66 13.09 9.76
C PHE A 114 2.44 11.78 9.59
N ARG A 115 2.27 10.79 10.49
CA ARG A 115 2.84 9.42 10.33
C ARG A 115 1.81 8.35 9.96
N SER A 116 0.55 8.70 9.72
CA SER A 116 -0.51 7.77 9.31
C SER A 116 -0.21 7.00 8.00
N ALA A 117 0.78 7.43 7.22
CA ALA A 117 1.32 6.68 6.09
C ALA A 117 2.05 5.36 6.46
N ARG A 118 2.09 4.97 7.75
CA ARG A 118 2.71 3.72 8.19
C ARG A 118 1.82 2.50 7.89
N ARG A 119 2.50 1.40 7.54
CA ARG A 119 1.88 0.08 7.40
C ARG A 119 1.28 -0.30 8.75
N CYS A 120 0.12 -0.96 8.76
CA CYS A 120 -0.44 -1.46 10.00
C CYS A 120 0.54 -2.41 10.72
N PRO A 121 0.38 -2.63 12.03
CA PRO A 121 1.29 -3.48 12.80
C PRO A 121 1.45 -4.90 12.24
N ALA A 122 0.37 -5.49 11.73
CA ALA A 122 0.38 -6.82 11.12
C ALA A 122 1.11 -6.84 9.75
N CYS A 123 0.89 -5.85 8.89
CA CYS A 123 1.67 -5.68 7.65
C CYS A 123 3.16 -5.49 7.94
N SER A 124 3.50 -4.75 9.00
CA SER A 124 4.90 -4.56 9.43
C SER A 124 5.53 -5.87 9.90
N ALA A 125 4.77 -6.74 10.58
CA ALA A 125 5.24 -8.06 10.98
C ALA A 125 5.48 -8.99 9.77
N GLU A 126 4.59 -8.97 8.77
CA GLU A 126 4.76 -9.69 7.51
C GLU A 126 6.02 -9.23 6.75
N GLU A 127 6.22 -7.91 6.65
CA GLU A 127 7.43 -7.34 6.03
C GLU A 127 8.70 -7.72 6.79
N ALA A 128 8.68 -7.72 8.13
CA ALA A 128 9.82 -8.14 8.93
C ALA A 128 10.16 -9.63 8.71
N ALA A 129 9.15 -10.49 8.61
CA ALA A 129 9.33 -11.91 8.29
C ALA A 129 9.95 -12.08 6.88
N ALA A 130 9.43 -11.37 5.89
CA ALA A 130 9.99 -11.35 4.54
C ALA A 130 11.44 -10.83 4.52
N ALA A 131 11.74 -9.73 5.22
CA ALA A 131 13.09 -9.16 5.30
C ALA A 131 14.10 -10.14 5.93
N LYS A 132 13.67 -10.88 6.97
CA LYS A 132 14.47 -11.93 7.59
C LYS A 132 14.81 -13.03 6.58
N ALA A 133 13.86 -13.45 5.75
CA ALA A 133 14.06 -14.46 4.71
C ALA A 133 14.98 -13.97 3.57
N LEU A 134 14.97 -12.67 3.24
CA LEU A 134 15.86 -12.09 2.23
C LEU A 134 17.32 -11.99 2.69
N THR A 135 17.58 -11.96 4.00
CA THR A 135 18.95 -11.79 4.54
C THR A 135 19.95 -12.85 4.06
N PRO A 136 19.67 -14.17 4.15
CA PRO A 136 20.57 -15.20 3.61
C PRO A 136 20.70 -15.15 2.09
N ILE A 137 19.62 -14.84 1.36
CA ILE A 137 19.63 -14.71 -0.11
C ILE A 137 20.58 -13.58 -0.51
N ARG A 138 20.47 -12.42 0.13
CA ARG A 138 21.37 -11.28 -0.08
C ARG A 138 22.81 -11.62 0.24
N LYS A 139 23.08 -12.29 1.36
CA LYS A 139 24.44 -12.66 1.74
C LYS A 139 25.08 -13.56 0.68
N ARG A 140 24.35 -14.56 0.19
CA ARG A 140 24.82 -15.48 -0.85
C ARG A 140 25.02 -14.75 -2.18
N TRP A 141 24.04 -13.96 -2.62
CA TRP A 141 24.12 -13.23 -3.89
C TRP A 141 25.27 -12.20 -3.89
N MET A 142 25.52 -11.51 -2.78
CA MET A 142 26.65 -10.58 -2.67
C MET A 142 28.03 -11.26 -2.74
N GLN A 143 28.13 -12.56 -2.47
CA GLN A 143 29.39 -13.30 -2.54
C GLN A 143 29.77 -13.66 -3.97
N THR A 144 28.78 -13.96 -4.81
CA THR A 144 29.01 -14.44 -6.18
C THR A 144 28.68 -13.40 -7.26
N MET A 145 27.68 -12.54 -7.01
CA MET A 145 27.05 -11.65 -8.00
C MET A 145 26.70 -12.35 -9.32
N GLU A 146 26.54 -13.67 -9.27
CA GLU A 146 26.23 -14.56 -10.39
C GLU A 146 24.78 -14.34 -10.90
N PRO A 147 24.35 -15.04 -11.98
CA PRO A 147 22.96 -14.97 -12.45
C PRO A 147 21.96 -15.12 -11.31
N LEU A 148 20.86 -14.36 -11.39
CA LEU A 148 19.97 -14.09 -10.24
C LEU A 148 19.53 -15.33 -9.44
N GLY A 149 19.39 -16.51 -10.07
CA GLY A 149 19.01 -17.74 -9.39
C GLY A 149 17.77 -17.52 -8.52
N THR A 150 17.90 -17.70 -7.21
CA THR A 150 16.81 -17.44 -6.23
C THR A 150 16.28 -15.99 -6.24
N VAL A 151 17.10 -15.00 -6.62
CA VAL A 151 16.68 -13.59 -6.72
C VAL A 151 15.71 -13.39 -7.89
N ALA A 152 15.78 -14.21 -8.95
CA ALA A 152 14.86 -14.13 -10.09
C ALA A 152 13.43 -14.46 -9.67
N LEU A 153 13.27 -15.31 -8.64
CA LEU A 153 11.98 -15.71 -8.08
C LEU A 153 11.37 -14.65 -7.16
N LEU A 154 12.06 -13.54 -6.88
CA LEU A 154 11.50 -12.50 -6.04
C LEU A 154 10.41 -11.73 -6.80
N CYS A 155 9.24 -11.64 -6.17
CA CYS A 155 8.24 -10.68 -6.60
C CYS A 155 8.75 -9.25 -6.39
N GLU A 156 8.17 -8.30 -7.11
CA GLU A 156 8.60 -6.90 -7.13
C GLU A 156 8.78 -6.33 -5.72
N PRO A 157 7.82 -6.47 -4.78
CA PRO A 157 7.96 -5.81 -3.48
C PRO A 157 9.15 -6.35 -2.71
N HIS A 158 9.42 -7.65 -2.84
CA HIS A 158 10.54 -8.31 -2.17
C HIS A 158 11.86 -8.09 -2.90
N PHE A 159 11.83 -7.90 -4.23
CA PHE A 159 13.00 -7.47 -4.99
C PHE A 159 13.41 -6.03 -4.64
N GLN A 160 12.45 -5.10 -4.50
CA GLN A 160 12.72 -3.75 -4.00
C GLN A 160 13.29 -3.77 -2.58
N MET A 161 12.71 -4.59 -1.69
CA MET A 161 13.24 -4.74 -0.33
C MET A 161 14.66 -5.34 -0.30
N PHE A 162 14.95 -6.28 -1.21
CA PHE A 162 16.28 -6.85 -1.40
C PHE A 162 17.28 -5.79 -1.87
N THR A 163 16.96 -5.08 -2.96
CA THR A 163 17.84 -4.07 -3.59
C THR A 163 18.05 -2.83 -2.73
N ALA A 164 17.05 -2.43 -1.93
CA ALA A 164 17.15 -1.30 -1.00
C ALA A 164 18.28 -1.48 0.03
N GLN A 165 18.64 -2.72 0.36
CA GLN A 165 19.69 -3.03 1.33
C GLN A 165 21.04 -3.37 0.68
N LEU A 166 21.17 -3.24 -0.64
CA LEU A 166 22.43 -3.40 -1.36
C LEU A 166 23.19 -2.07 -1.45
N PRO A 167 24.55 -2.10 -1.51
CA PRO A 167 25.34 -0.95 -1.94
C PRO A 167 24.99 -0.52 -3.37
N VAL A 168 25.33 0.72 -3.74
CA VAL A 168 24.87 1.36 -5.00
C VAL A 168 25.22 0.55 -6.25
N GLU A 169 26.45 0.07 -6.38
CA GLU A 169 26.90 -0.69 -7.56
C GLU A 169 26.27 -2.10 -7.66
N PRO A 170 26.33 -2.97 -6.62
CA PRO A 170 25.60 -4.25 -6.62
C PRO A 170 24.09 -4.08 -6.84
N ARG A 171 23.50 -2.99 -6.33
CA ARG A 171 22.09 -2.67 -6.59
C ARG A 171 21.81 -2.48 -8.08
N GLY A 172 22.68 -1.75 -8.79
CA GLY A 172 22.55 -1.56 -10.23
C GLY A 172 22.64 -2.88 -11.00
N HIS A 173 23.57 -3.76 -10.59
CA HIS A 173 23.70 -5.10 -11.18
C HIS A 173 22.43 -5.95 -10.99
N ALA A 174 21.92 -6.02 -9.76
CA ALA A 174 20.69 -6.75 -9.47
C ALA A 174 19.49 -6.22 -10.29
N ILE A 175 19.31 -4.90 -10.36
CA ILE A 175 18.21 -4.28 -11.12
C ILE A 175 18.32 -4.61 -12.61
N ARG A 176 19.53 -4.58 -13.18
CA ARG A 176 19.74 -4.94 -14.59
C ARG A 176 19.31 -6.38 -14.85
N GLN A 177 19.77 -7.34 -14.05
CA GLN A 177 19.38 -8.74 -14.23
C GLN A 177 17.87 -8.94 -14.03
N TYR A 178 17.23 -8.16 -13.12
CA TYR A 178 15.79 -8.27 -12.89
C TYR A 178 14.97 -7.72 -14.06
N LEU A 179 15.48 -6.71 -14.77
CA LEU A 179 14.87 -6.24 -16.02
C LEU A 179 14.82 -7.35 -17.07
N ASP A 180 15.82 -8.23 -17.14
CA ASP A 180 15.80 -9.38 -18.04
C ASP A 180 14.70 -10.37 -17.64
N VAL A 181 14.51 -10.62 -16.33
CA VAL A 181 13.41 -11.46 -15.81
C VAL A 181 12.04 -10.90 -16.20
N LEU A 182 11.85 -9.58 -16.07
CA LEU A 182 10.61 -8.91 -16.46
C LEU A 182 10.39 -8.96 -17.98
N ALA A 183 11.45 -8.78 -18.78
CA ALA A 183 11.38 -8.86 -20.23
C ALA A 183 10.98 -10.26 -20.71
N ILE A 184 11.58 -11.31 -20.12
CA ILE A 184 11.21 -12.70 -20.44
C ILE A 184 9.76 -12.95 -20.06
N ALA A 185 9.31 -12.55 -18.87
CA ALA A 185 7.92 -12.73 -18.46
C ALA A 185 6.93 -12.02 -19.41
N ASN A 186 7.24 -10.80 -19.88
CA ASN A 186 6.42 -10.12 -20.88
C ASN A 186 6.40 -10.86 -22.23
N GLN A 187 7.53 -11.38 -22.69
CA GLN A 187 7.57 -12.18 -23.93
C GLN A 187 6.77 -13.48 -23.81
N ASP A 188 6.84 -14.14 -22.65
CA ASP A 188 6.05 -15.34 -22.37
C ASP A 188 4.54 -15.01 -22.40
N MET A 189 4.14 -13.87 -21.83
CA MET A 189 2.77 -13.37 -21.89
C MET A 189 2.30 -13.07 -23.32
N GLU A 190 3.16 -12.51 -24.17
CA GLU A 190 2.84 -12.21 -25.58
C GLU A 190 2.70 -13.49 -26.41
N ARG A 191 3.55 -14.49 -26.18
CA ARG A 191 3.56 -15.75 -26.94
C ARG A 191 2.46 -16.72 -26.50
N ALA A 192 2.25 -16.84 -25.20
CA ALA A 192 1.33 -17.80 -24.60
C ALA A 192 0.72 -17.23 -23.30
N PRO A 193 -0.32 -16.36 -23.41
CA PRO A 193 -0.90 -15.66 -22.25
C PRO A 193 -1.26 -16.58 -21.09
N ASP A 194 -1.88 -17.73 -21.36
CA ASP A 194 -2.31 -18.68 -20.33
C ASP A 194 -1.13 -19.33 -19.59
N ALA A 195 -0.03 -19.61 -20.30
CA ALA A 195 1.18 -20.21 -19.72
C ALA A 195 2.07 -19.16 -19.03
N GLY A 196 2.09 -17.92 -19.55
CA GLY A 196 2.85 -16.81 -18.99
C GLY A 196 2.22 -16.19 -17.74
N LEU A 197 0.88 -16.23 -17.63
CA LEU A 197 0.14 -15.54 -16.57
C LEU A 197 0.58 -15.93 -15.16
N PRO A 198 0.76 -17.23 -14.82
CA PRO A 198 1.25 -17.62 -13.51
C PRO A 198 2.59 -16.98 -13.15
N ARG A 199 3.52 -16.86 -14.12
CA ARG A 199 4.83 -16.22 -13.93
C ARG A 199 4.69 -14.72 -13.71
N ALA A 200 3.86 -14.05 -14.50
CA ALA A 200 3.59 -12.63 -14.35
C ALA A 200 2.98 -12.31 -12.98
N LEU A 201 1.99 -13.10 -12.55
CA LEU A 201 1.37 -12.96 -11.24
C LEU A 201 2.35 -13.25 -10.10
N ALA A 202 3.22 -14.26 -10.24
CA ALA A 202 4.27 -14.54 -9.26
C ALA A 202 5.23 -13.35 -9.08
N LEU A 203 5.65 -12.71 -10.18
CA LEU A 203 6.49 -11.50 -10.16
C LEU A 203 5.76 -10.29 -9.56
N LEU A 204 4.45 -10.18 -9.75
CA LEU A 204 3.61 -9.18 -9.06
C LEU A 204 3.39 -9.51 -7.57
N GLY A 205 3.71 -10.74 -7.15
CA GLY A 205 3.68 -11.18 -5.76
C GLY A 205 2.42 -11.94 -5.34
N TYR A 206 1.73 -12.55 -6.29
CA TYR A 206 0.65 -13.50 -6.02
C TYR A 206 1.20 -14.91 -5.89
N ALA A 207 0.65 -15.68 -4.94
CA ALA A 207 1.01 -17.08 -4.78
C ALA A 207 0.27 -17.99 -5.78
N SER A 208 -0.93 -17.59 -6.20
CA SER A 208 -1.76 -18.30 -7.18
C SER A 208 -2.59 -17.29 -7.96
N VAL A 209 -3.20 -17.74 -9.07
CA VAL A 209 -4.26 -16.97 -9.73
C VAL A 209 -5.37 -16.75 -8.70
N PRO A 210 -5.75 -15.49 -8.40
CA PRO A 210 -6.84 -15.22 -7.47
C PRO A 210 -8.09 -15.96 -7.94
N HIS A 211 -8.67 -16.79 -7.07
CA HIS A 211 -9.98 -17.37 -7.35
C HIS A 211 -11.01 -16.25 -7.36
N GLN A 212 -11.90 -16.27 -8.36
CA GLN A 212 -13.07 -15.41 -8.41
C GLN A 212 -13.85 -15.59 -7.10
N THR A 213 -13.99 -14.52 -6.33
CA THR A 213 -15.08 -14.45 -5.37
C THR A 213 -16.28 -13.83 -6.08
N ASP A 214 -17.48 -14.39 -5.90
CA ASP A 214 -18.76 -13.88 -6.45
C ASP A 214 -19.09 -12.42 -6.04
N ALA A 215 -18.20 -11.77 -5.29
CA ALA A 215 -18.34 -10.44 -4.72
C ALA A 215 -18.58 -9.33 -5.76
N LEU A 216 -17.97 -9.41 -6.95
CA LEU A 216 -18.08 -8.36 -7.97
C LEU A 216 -19.28 -8.52 -8.92
N GLN A 217 -20.10 -9.59 -8.79
CA GLN A 217 -21.40 -9.61 -9.47
C GLN A 217 -22.35 -8.51 -8.95
N ARG A 218 -21.98 -7.78 -7.89
CA ARG A 218 -22.69 -6.59 -7.38
C ARG A 218 -21.93 -5.28 -7.56
N VAL A 219 -21.11 -5.13 -8.61
CA VAL A 219 -20.89 -3.80 -9.18
C VAL A 219 -22.19 -3.40 -9.88
N ASN A 220 -23.22 -3.12 -9.07
CA ASN A 220 -24.39 -2.41 -9.52
C ASN A 220 -23.88 -1.09 -10.05
N GLY A 221 -24.24 -0.72 -11.28
CA GLY A 221 -24.00 0.61 -11.85
C GLY A 221 -24.80 1.68 -11.11
N GLY A 222 -24.66 1.74 -9.78
CA GLY A 222 -25.04 2.88 -8.98
C GLY A 222 -24.23 4.06 -9.45
N ASP A 223 -24.86 5.23 -9.47
CA ASP A 223 -24.25 6.46 -9.97
C ASP A 223 -22.82 6.60 -9.44
N ALA A 224 -21.86 6.66 -10.36
CA ALA A 224 -20.43 6.80 -10.11
C ALA A 224 -20.09 8.08 -9.31
N HIS A 225 -21.08 8.92 -9.04
CA HIS A 225 -20.94 10.19 -8.38
C HIS A 225 -22.10 10.42 -7.40
N MET A 226 -22.11 9.71 -6.28
CA MET A 226 -22.95 10.11 -5.15
C MET A 226 -22.38 11.41 -4.57
N PRO A 227 -23.13 12.53 -4.59
CA PRO A 227 -22.72 13.76 -3.91
C PRO A 227 -22.43 13.46 -2.45
N ILE A 228 -21.39 14.09 -1.89
CA ILE A 228 -20.99 13.81 -0.50
C ILE A 228 -22.10 14.21 0.50
N GLU A 229 -22.98 15.12 0.11
CA GLU A 229 -24.21 15.46 0.82
C GLU A 229 -25.08 14.24 1.10
N ASP A 230 -25.29 13.39 0.10
CA ASP A 230 -26.15 12.21 0.20
C ASP A 230 -25.48 11.12 1.06
N ILE A 231 -24.14 11.07 1.05
CA ILE A 231 -23.37 10.13 1.88
C ILE A 231 -23.42 10.53 3.36
N LEU A 232 -23.49 11.83 3.68
CA LEU A 232 -23.56 12.32 5.06
C LEU A 232 -24.82 11.86 5.80
N ASP A 233 -25.88 11.50 5.08
CA ASP A 233 -27.12 10.98 5.65
C ASP A 233 -26.99 9.51 6.10
N ASN A 234 -25.93 8.80 5.68
CA ASN A 234 -25.67 7.44 6.13
C ASN A 234 -24.92 7.43 7.48
N PRO A 235 -25.55 6.93 8.56
CA PRO A 235 -24.99 7.04 9.91
C PRO A 235 -23.88 6.01 10.21
N ASP A 236 -23.58 5.10 9.30
CA ASP A 236 -22.71 3.95 9.55
C ASP A 236 -21.38 4.00 8.79
N VAL A 237 -21.16 5.04 7.97
CA VAL A 237 -20.01 5.12 7.05
C VAL A 237 -19.26 6.44 7.17
N CYS A 238 -17.96 6.40 6.88
CA CYS A 238 -17.17 7.60 6.72
C CYS A 238 -17.37 8.14 5.29
N PRO A 239 -17.78 9.41 5.11
CA PRO A 239 -18.11 9.93 3.78
C PRO A 239 -16.92 9.94 2.82
N ILE A 240 -15.71 10.17 3.33
CA ILE A 240 -14.49 10.12 2.52
C ILE A 240 -14.13 8.68 2.13
N CYS A 241 -14.32 7.70 3.02
CA CYS A 241 -14.12 6.28 2.68
C CYS A 241 -15.06 5.84 1.55
N GLU A 242 -16.33 6.24 1.61
CA GLU A 242 -17.30 5.90 0.57
C GLU A 242 -16.98 6.57 -0.76
N ALA A 243 -16.59 7.85 -0.77
CA ALA A 243 -16.16 8.53 -1.99
C ALA A 243 -14.93 7.86 -2.64
N MET A 244 -13.93 7.46 -1.84
CA MET A 244 -12.78 6.69 -2.35
C MET A 244 -13.21 5.31 -2.90
N GLY A 245 -14.11 4.61 -2.20
CA GLY A 245 -14.64 3.32 -2.65
C GLY A 245 -15.45 3.43 -3.96
N ALA A 246 -16.21 4.51 -4.11
CA ALA A 246 -16.93 4.82 -5.35
C ALA A 246 -15.96 5.08 -6.51
N ALA A 247 -14.91 5.87 -6.29
CA ALA A 247 -13.88 6.12 -7.29
C ALA A 247 -13.11 4.86 -7.69
N HIS A 248 -12.80 3.99 -6.72
CA HIS A 248 -12.22 2.68 -6.97
C HIS A 248 -13.14 1.80 -7.85
N THR A 249 -14.43 1.77 -7.51
CA THR A 249 -15.45 1.02 -8.28
C THR A 249 -15.57 1.56 -9.70
N HIS A 250 -15.63 2.88 -9.86
CA HIS A 250 -15.69 3.52 -11.17
C HIS A 250 -14.44 3.24 -12.01
N TRP A 251 -13.26 3.24 -11.39
CA TRP A 251 -12.02 2.84 -12.06
C TRP A 251 -12.08 1.37 -12.53
N LEU A 252 -12.59 0.45 -11.71
CA LEU A 252 -12.80 -0.95 -12.11
C LEU A 252 -13.80 -1.08 -13.25
N GLU A 253 -14.88 -0.30 -13.26
CA GLU A 253 -15.86 -0.26 -14.35
C GLU A 253 -15.25 0.26 -15.65
N GLY A 254 -14.46 1.33 -15.59
CA GLY A 254 -13.73 1.87 -16.73
C GLY A 254 -12.71 0.87 -17.29
N LEU A 255 -12.03 0.15 -16.39
CA LEU A 255 -11.13 -0.95 -16.76
C LEU A 255 -11.91 -2.08 -17.47
N ARG A 256 -13.03 -2.52 -16.90
CA ARG A 256 -13.93 -3.51 -17.53
C ARG A 256 -14.35 -3.05 -18.92
N TRP A 257 -14.86 -1.83 -19.04
CA TRP A 257 -15.30 -1.25 -20.30
C TRP A 257 -14.17 -1.20 -21.35
N ALA A 258 -12.97 -0.77 -20.96
CA ALA A 258 -11.82 -0.67 -21.87
C ALA A 258 -11.38 -2.03 -22.42
N VAL A 259 -11.50 -3.08 -21.60
CA VAL A 259 -11.16 -4.44 -22.04
C VAL A 259 -12.28 -5.08 -22.87
N GLU A 260 -13.55 -4.89 -22.50
CA GLU A 260 -14.73 -5.43 -23.22
C GLU A 260 -14.89 -4.86 -24.63
N ASN A 261 -14.66 -3.56 -24.81
CA ASN A 261 -14.97 -2.86 -26.06
C ASN A 261 -13.80 -2.88 -27.06
N GLU A 262 -12.81 -3.74 -26.85
CA GLU A 262 -11.56 -3.80 -27.64
C GLU A 262 -10.90 -2.43 -27.86
N ALA A 263 -11.22 -1.45 -27.00
CA ALA A 263 -10.49 -0.21 -26.83
C ALA A 263 -9.18 -0.50 -26.10
N ALA A 264 -8.43 -1.50 -26.57
CA ALA A 264 -7.12 -1.89 -26.07
C ALA A 264 -6.16 -0.69 -26.16
N GLY A 265 -6.35 0.18 -27.15
CA GLY A 265 -5.69 1.48 -27.28
C GLY A 265 -6.05 2.49 -26.19
N CYS A 266 -7.02 2.21 -25.31
CA CYS A 266 -7.41 3.02 -24.15
C CYS A 266 -7.09 2.33 -22.82
N LEU A 267 -6.65 1.07 -22.80
CA LEU A 267 -6.34 0.34 -21.57
C LEU A 267 -5.23 1.02 -20.75
N TRP A 268 -4.33 1.75 -21.41
CA TRP A 268 -3.30 2.57 -20.77
C TRP A 268 -3.86 3.76 -19.98
N LEU A 269 -5.14 4.13 -20.13
CA LEU A 269 -5.78 5.12 -19.26
C LEU A 269 -6.11 4.54 -17.88
N PHE A 270 -6.21 3.20 -17.79
CA PHE A 270 -6.57 2.49 -16.56
C PHE A 270 -5.40 1.65 -16.00
N ALA A 271 -4.28 1.61 -16.73
CA ALA A 271 -3.06 0.88 -16.41
C ALA A 271 -1.82 1.75 -16.73
N PRO A 272 -0.68 1.62 -16.02
CA PRO A 272 -0.30 0.47 -15.21
C PRO A 272 -1.02 0.40 -13.86
N CYS A 273 -1.07 -0.81 -13.31
CA CYS A 273 -1.68 -1.11 -12.02
C CYS A 273 -0.61 -1.58 -11.03
N CYS A 274 -0.75 -1.19 -9.76
CA CYS A 274 0.03 -1.78 -8.68
C CYS A 274 -0.51 -3.19 -8.38
N LYS A 275 0.23 -3.96 -7.56
CA LYS A 275 -0.23 -5.27 -7.07
C LYS A 275 -1.61 -5.21 -6.39
N HIS A 276 -2.00 -4.12 -5.73
CA HIS A 276 -3.36 -4.08 -5.17
C HIS A 276 -4.39 -4.09 -6.30
N HIS A 277 -4.27 -3.16 -7.23
CA HIS A 277 -5.22 -2.99 -8.32
C HIS A 277 -5.22 -4.10 -9.37
N VAL A 278 -4.11 -4.83 -9.56
CA VAL A 278 -4.13 -6.08 -10.35
C VAL A 278 -4.97 -7.16 -9.65
N PHE A 279 -5.00 -7.18 -8.31
CA PHE A 279 -5.82 -8.15 -7.56
C PHE A 279 -7.28 -7.79 -7.73
N ASP A 280 -7.63 -6.52 -7.57
CA ASP A 280 -9.02 -6.08 -7.71
C ASP A 280 -9.52 -6.31 -9.14
N ALA A 281 -8.68 -6.06 -10.15
CA ALA A 281 -9.00 -6.39 -11.54
C ALA A 281 -9.17 -7.90 -11.79
N SER A 282 -8.42 -8.76 -11.10
CA SER A 282 -8.55 -10.22 -11.25
C SER A 282 -9.93 -10.75 -10.85
N GLN A 283 -10.61 -10.03 -9.95
CA GLN A 283 -11.95 -10.38 -9.48
C GLN A 283 -13.03 -10.17 -10.56
N LEU A 284 -12.72 -9.50 -11.67
CA LEU A 284 -13.62 -9.39 -12.84
C LEU A 284 -13.78 -10.71 -13.60
N GLY A 285 -13.00 -11.74 -13.26
CA GLY A 285 -13.26 -13.12 -13.65
C GLY A 285 -12.94 -13.51 -15.09
N ARG A 286 -12.08 -12.74 -15.76
CA ARG A 286 -11.69 -12.98 -17.16
C ARG A 286 -10.17 -13.18 -17.25
N PRO A 287 -9.67 -14.42 -17.45
CA PRO A 287 -8.23 -14.71 -17.42
C PRO A 287 -7.48 -14.01 -18.56
N ASP A 288 -8.11 -13.85 -19.72
CA ASP A 288 -7.64 -13.08 -20.87
C ASP A 288 -7.41 -11.59 -20.52
N TRP A 289 -8.25 -11.02 -19.66
CA TRP A 289 -8.13 -9.64 -19.22
C TRP A 289 -7.02 -9.49 -18.18
N LEU A 290 -6.99 -10.40 -17.22
CA LEU A 290 -5.96 -10.43 -16.19
C LEU A 290 -4.57 -10.55 -16.82
N ALA A 291 -4.42 -11.35 -17.88
CA ALA A 291 -3.21 -11.44 -18.66
C ALA A 291 -2.74 -10.07 -19.21
N ARG A 292 -3.64 -9.32 -19.87
CA ARG A 292 -3.32 -7.99 -20.42
C ARG A 292 -2.96 -6.98 -19.32
N ILE A 293 -3.71 -6.98 -18.22
CA ILE A 293 -3.48 -6.08 -17.09
C ILE A 293 -2.15 -6.41 -16.39
N ALA A 294 -1.85 -7.71 -16.21
CA ALA A 294 -0.59 -8.16 -15.65
C ALA A 294 0.61 -7.77 -16.53
N ALA A 295 0.49 -7.91 -17.86
CA ALA A 295 1.53 -7.48 -18.80
C ALA A 295 1.80 -5.97 -18.73
N LEU A 296 0.75 -5.15 -18.61
CA LEU A 296 0.91 -3.70 -18.41
C LEU A 296 1.52 -3.36 -17.05
N ALA A 297 1.15 -4.07 -15.99
CA ALA A 297 1.76 -3.92 -14.68
C ALA A 297 3.26 -4.27 -14.69
N LEU A 298 3.64 -5.39 -15.32
CA LEU A 298 5.05 -5.78 -15.50
C LEU A 298 5.82 -4.74 -16.33
N SER A 299 5.20 -4.19 -17.38
CA SER A 299 5.80 -3.13 -18.18
C SER A 299 6.04 -1.85 -17.38
N GLY A 300 5.07 -1.47 -16.53
CA GLY A 300 5.22 -0.35 -15.59
C GLY A 300 6.35 -0.59 -14.57
N MET A 301 6.44 -1.79 -14.02
CA MET A 301 7.54 -2.20 -13.13
C MET A 301 8.90 -2.14 -13.82
N ALA A 302 8.98 -2.63 -15.07
CA ALA A 302 10.21 -2.58 -15.85
C ALA A 302 10.66 -1.14 -16.08
N GLU A 303 9.73 -0.24 -16.42
CA GLU A 303 10.06 1.18 -16.59
C GLU A 303 10.53 1.82 -15.27
N GLN A 304 9.86 1.55 -14.15
CA GLN A 304 10.31 2.01 -12.84
C GLN A 304 11.73 1.50 -12.52
N SER A 305 12.03 0.22 -12.78
CA SER A 305 13.35 -0.36 -12.60
C SER A 305 14.40 0.26 -13.53
N ARG A 306 14.08 0.58 -14.79
CA ARG A 306 14.97 1.31 -15.70
C ARG A 306 15.30 2.70 -15.16
N GLN A 307 14.32 3.42 -14.63
CA GLN A 307 14.54 4.74 -14.04
C GLN A 307 15.43 4.67 -12.78
N GLN A 308 15.23 3.66 -11.93
CA GLN A 308 16.11 3.39 -10.79
C GLN A 308 17.54 3.09 -11.25
N LEU A 309 17.71 2.25 -12.28
CA LEU A 309 19.01 1.90 -12.86
C LEU A 309 19.72 3.12 -13.45
N ALA A 310 19.01 3.93 -14.26
CA ALA A 310 19.55 5.16 -14.83
C ALA A 310 20.02 6.14 -13.73
N ASN A 311 19.28 6.22 -12.61
CA ASN A 311 19.70 7.04 -11.48
C ASN A 311 20.96 6.49 -10.79
N ILE A 312 21.09 5.17 -10.64
CA ILE A 312 22.27 4.52 -10.08
C ILE A 312 23.49 4.78 -10.97
N ILE A 313 23.35 4.60 -12.28
CA ILE A 313 24.41 4.88 -13.27
C ILE A 313 24.86 6.34 -13.15
N ARG A 314 23.92 7.29 -13.04
CA ARG A 314 24.24 8.71 -12.82
C ARG A 314 25.00 8.94 -11.53
N ILE A 315 24.60 8.29 -10.42
CA ILE A 315 25.28 8.43 -9.11
C ILE A 315 26.72 7.90 -9.20
N LEU A 316 26.93 6.76 -9.85
CA LEU A 316 28.26 6.17 -10.04
C LEU A 316 29.12 7.08 -10.92
N ALA A 317 28.59 7.57 -12.04
CA ALA A 317 29.30 8.51 -12.92
C ALA A 317 29.70 9.81 -12.20
N LEU A 318 28.86 10.33 -11.29
CA LEU A 318 29.19 11.49 -10.46
C LEU A 318 30.24 11.19 -9.39
N ALA A 319 30.30 9.94 -8.90
CA ALA A 319 31.29 9.52 -7.91
C ALA A 319 32.69 9.41 -8.51
N ASP A 320 32.79 9.07 -9.80
CA ASP A 320 34.04 8.94 -10.56
C ASP A 320 34.60 10.28 -11.04
N GLN A 321 33.83 11.38 -10.95
CA GLN A 321 34.33 12.71 -11.34
C GLN A 321 35.40 13.21 -10.35
N PRO A 322 36.50 13.80 -10.83
CA PRO A 322 37.53 14.35 -9.98
C PRO A 322 36.92 15.44 -9.09
N ARG A 323 36.98 15.25 -7.77
CA ARG A 323 36.46 16.23 -6.83
C ARG A 323 37.26 17.52 -6.97
N PRO A 324 36.61 18.69 -7.13
CA PRO A 324 37.33 19.95 -7.21
C PRO A 324 38.21 20.15 -5.97
N SER A 325 39.40 20.72 -6.15
CA SER A 325 40.39 20.93 -5.07
C SER A 325 39.88 21.79 -3.91
N TRP A 326 38.82 22.58 -4.12
CA TRP A 326 38.13 23.38 -3.09
C TRP A 326 37.10 22.59 -2.27
N TYR A 327 36.77 21.36 -2.65
CA TYR A 327 35.82 20.50 -1.93
C TYR A 327 36.50 19.88 -0.69
N LYS A 328 36.47 20.60 0.43
CA LYS A 328 36.83 20.02 1.74
C LYS A 328 35.66 19.16 2.25
N PRO A 329 35.83 17.85 2.47
CA PRO A 329 34.79 17.03 3.08
C PRO A 329 34.52 17.56 4.49
N ARG A 330 33.38 18.23 4.68
CA ARG A 330 32.96 18.66 6.02
C ARG A 330 32.75 17.38 6.83
N HIS A 331 33.60 17.14 7.83
CA HIS A 331 33.49 16.06 8.82
C HIS A 331 32.20 16.22 9.64
N ARG A 332 31.03 16.02 9.02
CA ARG A 332 29.77 15.93 9.73
C ARG A 332 29.76 14.57 10.41
N ARG A 333 30.05 14.61 11.71
CA ARG A 333 29.80 13.60 12.73
C ARG A 333 28.65 12.68 12.29
N ARG A 334 28.99 11.44 11.93
CA ARG A 334 28.06 10.34 11.66
C ARG A 334 27.20 10.13 12.92
N LYS A 335 26.09 10.86 13.03
CA LYS A 335 24.88 10.28 13.61
C LYS A 335 24.23 9.54 12.45
N ALA A 336 24.34 8.22 12.47
CA ALA A 336 23.61 7.34 11.59
C ALA A 336 22.11 7.57 11.80
N SER A 337 21.53 8.52 11.07
CA SER A 337 20.12 8.43 10.72
C SER A 337 20.03 7.34 9.66
N ASN A 338 19.49 6.18 10.04
CA ASN A 338 19.07 5.10 9.15
C ASN A 338 17.93 5.53 8.19
N SER A 339 17.84 6.81 7.82
CA SER A 339 17.02 7.28 6.72
C SER A 339 17.82 7.16 5.43
N THR A 340 17.77 5.98 4.84
CA THR A 340 17.87 5.76 3.39
C THR A 340 16.89 6.72 2.71
N GLY A 341 17.32 7.95 2.50
CA GLY A 341 16.59 8.99 1.78
C GLY A 341 17.61 9.72 0.94
N LEU A 342 17.95 9.12 -0.20
CA LEU A 342 18.40 9.91 -1.34
C LEU A 342 17.26 10.90 -1.59
N HIS A 343 17.37 12.11 -1.02
CA HIS A 343 16.50 13.22 -1.35
C HIS A 343 16.69 13.47 -2.84
N LEU A 344 15.79 12.88 -3.63
CA LEU A 344 15.66 13.12 -5.05
C LEU A 344 15.60 14.64 -5.23
N ALA A 345 16.57 15.16 -5.97
CA ALA A 345 16.38 16.45 -6.62
C ALA A 345 15.03 16.41 -7.35
N LYS A 346 14.24 17.47 -7.17
CA LYS A 346 12.90 17.72 -7.73
C LYS A 346 12.91 17.85 -9.26
N ASP A 347 13.68 17.04 -9.97
CA ASP A 347 13.48 16.85 -11.40
C ASP A 347 12.27 15.94 -11.52
N LYS A 348 11.17 16.50 -12.04
CA LYS A 348 9.90 15.82 -12.31
C LYS A 348 10.13 14.66 -13.28
N ARG A 349 10.63 13.53 -12.79
CA ARG A 349 10.69 12.29 -13.55
C ARG A 349 9.31 11.66 -13.50
N PHE A 350 8.85 11.24 -14.68
CA PHE A 350 7.58 10.57 -14.89
C PHE A 350 7.59 9.22 -14.15
N VAL A 351 7.10 9.21 -12.92
CA VAL A 351 6.79 7.95 -12.22
C VAL A 351 5.46 7.50 -12.79
N LEU A 352 5.44 6.39 -13.53
CA LEU A 352 4.21 5.71 -13.90
C LEU A 352 3.45 5.37 -12.61
N ARG A 353 2.39 6.12 -12.32
CA ARG A 353 1.55 5.89 -11.14
C ARG A 353 0.50 4.85 -11.47
N CYS A 354 0.15 4.05 -10.47
CA CYS A 354 -1.00 3.17 -10.59
C CYS A 354 -2.26 4.02 -10.76
N GLN A 355 -3.00 3.80 -11.85
CA GLN A 355 -4.19 4.60 -12.17
C GLN A 355 -5.32 4.40 -11.14
N GLY A 356 -5.48 3.18 -10.60
CA GLY A 356 -6.40 2.95 -9.47
C GLY A 356 -6.00 3.74 -8.21
N CYS A 357 -4.71 3.75 -7.84
CA CYS A 357 -4.23 4.53 -6.71
C CYS A 357 -4.38 6.05 -6.94
N GLU A 358 -4.23 6.50 -8.19
CA GLU A 358 -4.42 7.89 -8.57
C GLU A 358 -5.89 8.30 -8.48
N ALA A 359 -6.82 7.47 -8.97
CA ALA A 359 -8.25 7.68 -8.81
C ALA A 359 -8.66 7.79 -7.33
N GLU A 360 -8.18 6.88 -6.48
CA GLU A 360 -8.42 6.94 -5.03
C GLU A 360 -7.82 8.20 -4.37
N ALA A 361 -6.62 8.61 -4.78
CA ALA A 361 -5.97 9.81 -4.24
C ALA A 361 -6.69 11.09 -4.65
N VAL A 362 -7.11 11.20 -5.91
CA VAL A 362 -7.92 12.32 -6.41
C VAL A 362 -9.27 12.37 -5.67
N ALA A 363 -9.91 11.22 -5.48
CA ALA A 363 -11.17 11.14 -4.74
C ALA A 363 -11.00 11.55 -3.27
N LEU A 364 -9.91 11.16 -2.62
CA LEU A 364 -9.59 11.60 -1.26
C LEU A 364 -9.48 13.12 -1.18
N GLU A 365 -8.74 13.75 -2.10
CA GLU A 365 -8.56 15.20 -2.14
C GLU A 365 -9.88 15.93 -2.41
N GLN A 366 -10.64 15.51 -3.43
CA GLN A 366 -11.92 16.10 -3.80
C GLN A 366 -12.98 15.92 -2.70
N ALA A 367 -13.11 14.73 -2.13
CA ALA A 367 -14.06 14.45 -1.06
C ALA A 367 -13.71 15.22 0.22
N SER A 368 -12.42 15.36 0.53
CA SER A 368 -11.96 16.16 1.68
C SER A 368 -12.29 17.65 1.50
N ALA A 369 -12.09 18.20 0.30
CA ALA A 369 -12.43 19.58 -0.01
C ALA A 369 -13.95 19.82 0.08
N ALA A 370 -14.74 18.98 -0.61
CA ALA A 370 -16.19 19.07 -0.58
C ALA A 370 -16.74 18.90 0.85
N PHE A 371 -16.20 17.95 1.63
CA PHE A 371 -16.55 17.76 3.03
C PHE A 371 -16.33 19.04 3.85
N LEU A 372 -15.16 19.67 3.73
CA LEU A 372 -14.84 20.90 4.46
C LEU A 372 -15.75 22.05 4.09
N ASP A 373 -16.07 22.20 2.79
CA ASP A 373 -17.00 23.21 2.31
C ASP A 373 -18.39 23.02 2.92
N LEU A 374 -18.90 21.78 2.95
CA LEU A 374 -20.18 21.48 3.60
C LEU A 374 -20.16 21.74 5.10
N MET A 375 -19.04 21.48 5.78
CA MET A 375 -18.90 21.73 7.22
C MET A 375 -19.00 23.22 7.59
N HIS A 376 -18.96 24.15 6.64
CA HIS A 376 -19.30 25.56 6.90
C HIS A 376 -20.80 25.77 7.18
N HIS A 377 -21.69 24.89 6.70
CA HIS A 377 -23.13 25.02 6.94
C HIS A 377 -23.58 24.21 8.16
N THR A 378 -24.40 24.84 9.01
CA THR A 378 -24.90 24.22 10.26
C THR A 378 -25.68 22.93 10.00
N ARG A 379 -26.43 22.85 8.90
CA ARG A 379 -27.22 21.63 8.56
C ARG A 379 -26.33 20.39 8.43
N TYR A 380 -25.21 20.48 7.74
CA TYR A 380 -24.33 19.33 7.49
C TYR A 380 -23.51 18.97 8.72
N ARG A 381 -23.14 19.96 9.55
CA ARG A 381 -22.56 19.68 10.87
C ARG A 381 -23.54 18.89 11.74
N ASN A 382 -24.83 19.25 11.71
CA ASN A 382 -25.84 18.50 12.45
C ASN A 382 -25.99 17.07 11.90
N LEU A 383 -26.06 16.88 10.58
CA LEU A 383 -26.11 15.54 9.97
C LEU A 383 -24.91 14.68 10.41
N LEU A 384 -23.69 15.22 10.27
CA LEU A 384 -22.48 14.52 10.68
C LEU A 384 -22.47 14.18 12.18
N ALA A 385 -22.99 15.07 13.04
CA ALA A 385 -23.04 14.84 14.48
C ALA A 385 -23.92 13.63 14.86
N HIS A 386 -24.99 13.40 14.11
CA HIS A 386 -25.87 12.24 14.29
C HIS A 386 -25.30 10.97 13.63
N GLY A 387 -24.56 11.11 12.52
CA GLY A 387 -23.99 9.99 11.76
C GLY A 387 -22.71 9.36 12.32
N TYR A 388 -21.94 8.66 11.48
CA TYR A 388 -20.74 7.92 11.91
C TYR A 388 -19.58 8.84 12.32
N GLY A 389 -19.50 9.99 11.65
CA GLY A 389 -18.33 10.88 11.64
C GLY A 389 -17.28 10.45 10.61
N LEU A 390 -16.07 11.01 10.70
CA LEU A 390 -14.91 10.52 9.96
C LEU A 390 -14.27 9.30 10.65
N CYS A 391 -13.63 8.40 9.90
CA CYS A 391 -12.68 7.48 10.54
C CYS A 391 -11.47 8.27 11.05
N LEU A 392 -10.70 7.71 11.99
CA LEU A 392 -9.54 8.45 12.53
C LEU A 392 -8.51 8.78 11.45
N ASP A 393 -8.32 7.90 10.45
CA ASP A 393 -7.40 8.12 9.34
C ASP A 393 -7.78 9.34 8.49
N HIS A 394 -9.06 9.49 8.14
CA HIS A 394 -9.55 10.66 7.40
C HIS A 394 -9.69 11.90 8.28
N LEU A 395 -10.00 11.74 9.57
CA LEU A 395 -9.95 12.86 10.51
C LEU A 395 -8.54 13.46 10.55
N VAL A 396 -7.53 12.59 10.61
CA VAL A 396 -6.11 12.96 10.59
C VAL A 396 -5.73 13.71 9.31
N HIS A 397 -6.27 13.27 8.17
CA HIS A 397 -6.05 13.94 6.88
C HIS A 397 -6.69 15.34 6.83
N VAL A 398 -7.91 15.49 7.37
CA VAL A 398 -8.71 16.71 7.25
C VAL A 398 -8.37 17.77 8.31
N LEU A 399 -8.06 17.39 9.55
CA LEU A 399 -7.82 18.33 10.67
C LEU A 399 -6.76 19.42 10.40
N PRO A 400 -5.62 19.14 9.75
CA PRO A 400 -4.58 20.14 9.47
C PRO A 400 -5.07 21.27 8.57
N VAL A 401 -5.93 20.96 7.59
CA VAL A 401 -6.45 21.91 6.60
C VAL A 401 -7.81 22.51 6.97
N ALA A 402 -8.50 21.93 7.97
CA ALA A 402 -9.77 22.43 8.47
C ALA A 402 -9.66 23.83 9.10
N SER A 403 -10.70 24.65 8.92
CA SER A 403 -10.79 25.99 9.52
C SER A 403 -10.62 25.93 11.05
N PRO A 404 -9.64 26.68 11.62
CA PRO A 404 -9.25 26.57 13.03
C PRO A 404 -10.32 27.08 13.99
N ASN A 405 -11.20 27.98 13.54
CA ASN A 405 -12.14 28.68 14.40
C ASN A 405 -13.53 28.01 14.45
N LEU A 406 -13.85 27.16 13.48
CA LEU A 406 -15.19 26.59 13.34
C LEU A 406 -15.15 25.07 13.17
N ILE A 407 -14.50 24.60 12.11
CA ILE A 407 -14.57 23.19 11.71
C ILE A 407 -13.68 22.34 12.62
N ARG A 408 -12.45 22.79 12.91
CA ARG A 408 -11.53 22.02 13.75
C ARG A 408 -12.06 21.80 15.18
N PRO A 409 -12.59 22.81 15.92
CA PRO A 409 -13.20 22.57 17.23
C PRO A 409 -14.40 21.64 17.17
N PHE A 410 -15.25 21.78 16.14
CA PHE A 410 -16.39 20.90 15.93
C PHE A 410 -15.99 19.44 15.71
N LEU A 411 -15.06 19.18 14.78
CA LEU A 411 -14.57 17.83 14.51
C LEU A 411 -13.85 17.24 15.73
N GLY A 412 -13.04 18.04 16.43
CA GLY A 412 -12.40 17.63 17.67
C GLY A 412 -13.42 17.17 18.71
N GLN A 413 -14.43 17.99 19.01
CA GLN A 413 -15.47 17.65 19.98
C GLN A 413 -16.29 16.42 19.56
N LEU A 414 -16.70 16.34 18.28
CA LEU A 414 -17.45 15.22 17.74
C LEU A 414 -16.68 13.90 17.94
N HIS A 415 -15.40 13.88 17.56
CA HIS A 415 -14.59 12.68 17.64
C HIS A 415 -14.16 12.33 19.06
N THR A 416 -13.96 13.33 19.94
CA THR A 416 -13.82 13.08 21.38
C THR A 416 -15.04 12.37 21.92
N ASN A 417 -16.25 12.91 21.72
CA ASN A 417 -17.49 12.30 22.21
C ASN A 417 -17.67 10.86 21.71
N ARG A 418 -17.36 10.62 20.42
CA ARG A 418 -17.46 9.29 19.81
C ARG A 418 -16.44 8.31 20.37
N LEU A 419 -15.20 8.75 20.60
CA LEU A 419 -14.16 7.93 21.22
C LEU A 419 -14.45 7.64 22.70
N GLU A 420 -15.01 8.59 23.44
CA GLU A 420 -15.44 8.37 24.82
C GLU A 420 -16.59 7.35 24.88
N ALA A 421 -17.60 7.49 24.00
CA ALA A 421 -18.67 6.51 23.88
C ALA A 421 -18.13 5.11 23.55
N LEU A 422 -17.18 5.02 22.61
CA LEU A 422 -16.52 3.76 22.25
C LEU A 422 -15.73 3.18 23.44
N ARG A 423 -14.93 4.00 24.14
CA ARG A 423 -14.18 3.59 25.34
C ARG A 423 -15.11 3.01 26.40
N ASN A 424 -16.23 3.67 26.66
CA ASN A 424 -17.22 3.24 27.64
C ASN A 424 -17.90 1.94 27.20
N ALA A 425 -18.26 1.82 25.91
CA ALA A 425 -18.84 0.61 25.35
C ALA A 425 -17.87 -0.59 25.43
N LEU A 426 -16.57 -0.40 25.19
CA LEU A 426 -15.54 -1.44 25.31
C LEU A 426 -15.19 -1.78 26.76
N ALA A 427 -15.53 -0.93 27.72
CA ALA A 427 -15.30 -1.16 29.14
C ALA A 427 -16.37 -2.06 29.78
N ASP A 428 -17.57 -2.07 29.22
CA ASP A 428 -18.72 -2.79 29.74
C ASP A 428 -18.65 -4.30 29.37
N PRO A 429 -18.46 -5.19 30.36
CA PRO A 429 -18.35 -6.63 30.14
C PRO A 429 -19.69 -7.30 29.81
N SER A 430 -20.82 -6.61 30.01
CA SER A 430 -22.18 -7.06 29.67
C SER A 430 -22.66 -6.59 28.31
N GLY A 431 -21.78 -5.92 27.56
CA GLY A 431 -22.10 -5.28 26.29
C GLY A 431 -22.62 -6.20 25.20
N ALA A 432 -23.40 -5.63 24.29
CA ALA A 432 -23.85 -6.32 23.08
C ALA A 432 -22.65 -6.90 22.31
N PRO A 433 -22.75 -8.14 21.80
CA PRO A 433 -21.70 -8.75 21.00
C PRO A 433 -21.39 -7.88 19.76
N GLY A 434 -20.10 -7.73 19.41
CA GLY A 434 -19.66 -7.02 18.20
C GLY A 434 -19.09 -5.61 18.41
N ARG A 435 -19.03 -5.10 19.64
CA ARG A 435 -18.44 -3.76 19.94
C ARG A 435 -16.97 -3.66 19.55
N GLU A 436 -16.22 -4.76 19.65
CA GLU A 436 -14.86 -4.86 19.16
C GLU A 436 -14.77 -4.68 17.64
N ARG A 437 -15.77 -5.14 16.88
CA ARG A 437 -15.83 -4.95 15.42
C ARG A 437 -16.00 -3.48 15.08
N ASP A 438 -16.89 -2.80 15.81
CA ASP A 438 -17.10 -1.35 15.65
C ASP A 438 -15.86 -0.54 16.02
N ALA A 439 -15.13 -0.95 17.05
CA ALA A 439 -13.85 -0.34 17.41
C ALA A 439 -12.81 -0.47 16.29
N VAL A 440 -12.67 -1.67 15.75
CA VAL A 440 -11.71 -1.94 14.66
C VAL A 440 -12.10 -1.14 13.41
N ARG A 441 -13.40 -1.02 13.09
CA ARG A 441 -13.92 -0.20 11.98
C ARG A 441 -13.61 1.29 12.16
N ARG A 442 -13.88 1.85 13.35
CA ARG A 442 -13.74 3.30 13.61
C ARG A 442 -12.31 3.81 13.48
N PHE A 443 -11.33 2.98 13.84
CA PHE A 443 -9.93 3.41 13.86
C PHE A 443 -9.36 3.67 12.46
N ARG A 444 -9.71 2.87 11.46
CA ARG A 444 -9.16 3.06 10.11
C ARG A 444 -10.17 3.26 8.99
N GLY A 445 -11.47 3.07 9.27
CA GLY A 445 -12.55 3.22 8.30
C GLY A 445 -12.48 2.16 7.20
N TRP A 446 -13.57 1.47 6.93
CA TRP A 446 -13.68 0.60 5.74
C TRP A 446 -14.91 1.06 4.97
N SER A 447 -14.74 1.35 3.68
CA SER A 447 -15.92 1.44 2.80
C SER A 447 -16.66 0.11 2.84
N VAL A 448 -18.00 0.19 2.89
CA VAL A 448 -18.88 -0.98 2.85
C VAL A 448 -18.72 -1.73 1.52
N ALA A 449 -18.32 -1.05 0.44
CA ALA A 449 -18.07 -1.64 -0.88
C ALA A 449 -17.04 -2.78 -0.86
N HIS A 450 -16.16 -2.80 0.15
CA HIS A 450 -15.16 -3.84 0.34
C HIS A 450 -15.64 -5.02 1.22
N GLN A 451 -16.87 -5.01 1.75
CA GLN A 451 -17.34 -5.99 2.75
C GLN A 451 -17.74 -7.36 2.19
N HIS A 452 -17.83 -7.52 0.87
CA HIS A 452 -18.26 -8.79 0.25
C HIS A 452 -17.17 -9.59 -0.45
N ALA A 453 -15.91 -9.13 -0.41
CA ALA A 453 -14.76 -9.87 -0.92
C ALA A 453 -14.12 -10.77 0.13
#